data_AF-A0A3C1A5Y3-F1
#
_entry.id   AF-A0A3C1A5Y3-F1
#
_cell.length_a   1.000
_cell.length_b   1.000
_cell.length_c   1.000
_cell.angle_alpha   90.00
_cell.angle_beta   90.00
_cell.angle_gamma   90.00
#
_symmetry.space_group_name_H-M   'P 1'
#
loop_
_entity.id
_entity.type
_entity.pdbx_description
1 polymer ?
#
loop_
_entity_poly.entity_id
_entity_poly.type
_entity_poly.pdbx_seq_one_letter_code
_entity_poly.pdbx_strand_id
1 'polypeptide(L)'
;MRGREQFEKYKIFLDILEKFYCIFPLKIRKKLFERSRRRRGKIGLAKRYALLRTIAKRVGDNVSVHEDVFIKNPENLSLGNNVSIHPMCYIEALGGLDIGNDISIAHGTTIMTTDHKYQGIDIPIKDQGIIEKNVKIEDNVWIGAKATILCGNTVGTGSIVAAGAVVTKDVPPYSIVGDACKANRSKNGIIIAFFHDHKFRFDGITYYSTGSLDEKTLLKYIENDDVLTVFSRVIPFDNTSLSPITDSRIQIFPQKETSLEEVIKKSDVCIIRFPSFIGIRAAYLARKYNKKYLIEAVGSAWDSFINHGIAGKILAPYMELAMKREIKKASYVTYVTTKFLQSEYPNNARNIGVSDVVLPESEDDALALRLDKIEKNNGKIVLGTIGSYEVRYKSQETVIKAIGLLKKMGKTNYQYHLVGAGNSKYLEKIAKKEDVLNQVKFLGTIQHEKIKDYFDSLDIYIQPSLLEGLCRSIVEAESRACPVIASAVGGNTELVDGKYLFSHKKNPVKQLAHILVKMDKGTMKTLAKENFERSKLFKREYLYKKWKDFYDEFIGVR
;
A
#
# COMPACT_ATOMS: atom_id res chain seq x y z
N MET A 1 -24.67 32.98 -25.06
CA MET A 1 -24.39 33.82 -23.88
C MET A 1 -24.35 32.92 -22.65
N ARG A 2 -23.18 32.77 -22.03
CA ARG A 2 -22.97 31.97 -20.81
C ARG A 2 -23.80 32.55 -19.65
N GLY A 3 -24.13 31.75 -18.64
CA GLY A 3 -24.97 32.21 -17.50
C GLY A 3 -24.48 33.50 -16.84
N ARG A 4 -23.16 33.61 -16.63
CA ARG A 4 -22.49 34.81 -16.07
C ARG A 4 -22.73 36.07 -16.89
N GLU A 5 -22.57 35.98 -18.20
CA GLU A 5 -22.83 37.10 -19.12
C GLU A 5 -24.30 37.54 -19.09
N GLN A 6 -25.23 36.58 -18.92
CA GLN A 6 -26.64 36.92 -18.76
C GLN A 6 -26.89 37.63 -17.43
N PHE A 7 -26.28 37.15 -16.35
CA PHE A 7 -26.45 37.76 -15.03
C PHE A 7 -25.99 39.22 -15.02
N GLU A 8 -24.79 39.51 -15.52
CA GLU A 8 -24.26 40.89 -15.57
C GLU A 8 -25.19 41.84 -16.32
N LYS A 9 -25.79 41.39 -17.44
CA LYS A 9 -26.77 42.19 -18.20
C LYS A 9 -28.00 42.59 -17.39
N TYR A 10 -28.43 41.77 -16.42
CA TYR A 10 -29.64 42.01 -15.63
C TYR A 10 -29.36 42.36 -14.16
N LYS A 11 -28.09 42.47 -13.75
CA LYS A 11 -27.68 42.66 -12.34
C LYS A 11 -28.38 43.86 -11.70
N ILE A 12 -28.33 45.02 -12.35
CA ILE A 12 -28.99 46.26 -11.87
C ILE A 12 -30.50 46.03 -11.62
N PHE A 13 -31.18 45.33 -12.53
CA PHE A 13 -32.59 45.02 -12.37
C PHE A 13 -32.86 44.07 -11.20
N LEU A 14 -32.00 43.07 -11.01
CA LEU A 14 -32.10 42.11 -9.91
C LEU A 14 -31.86 42.80 -8.55
N ASP A 15 -30.91 43.72 -8.47
CA ASP A 15 -30.64 44.50 -7.26
C ASP A 15 -31.81 45.43 -6.90
N ILE A 16 -32.46 46.05 -7.89
CA ILE A 16 -33.69 46.84 -7.67
C ILE A 16 -34.82 45.93 -7.15
N LEU A 17 -34.97 44.75 -7.76
CA LEU A 17 -36.00 43.78 -7.36
C LEU A 17 -35.78 43.25 -5.94
N GLU A 18 -34.53 43.02 -5.54
CA GLU A 18 -34.15 42.67 -4.18
C GLU A 18 -34.53 43.78 -3.20
N LYS A 19 -34.12 45.03 -3.47
CA LYS A 19 -34.46 46.19 -2.62
C LYS A 19 -35.97 46.35 -2.47
N PHE A 20 -36.73 46.13 -3.54
CA PHE A 20 -38.20 46.11 -3.50
C PHE A 20 -38.72 45.03 -2.54
N TYR A 21 -38.18 43.81 -2.60
CA TYR A 21 -38.62 42.75 -1.69
C TYR A 21 -38.23 42.98 -0.23
N CYS A 22 -37.10 43.65 0.04
CA CYS A 22 -36.67 44.00 1.41
C CYS A 22 -37.70 44.82 2.20
N ILE A 23 -38.61 45.53 1.52
CA ILE A 23 -39.68 46.33 2.14
C ILE A 23 -40.69 45.42 2.87
N PHE A 24 -40.86 44.17 2.43
CA PHE A 24 -41.84 43.26 3.02
C PHE A 24 -41.31 42.54 4.27
N PRO A 25 -42.16 42.28 5.28
CA PRO A 25 -41.81 41.42 6.41
C PRO A 25 -41.30 40.04 6.00
N LEU A 26 -40.38 39.45 6.78
CA LEU A 26 -39.74 38.16 6.47
C LEU A 26 -40.76 37.03 6.21
N LYS A 27 -41.86 36.97 6.98
CA LYS A 27 -42.95 35.99 6.78
C LYS A 27 -43.59 36.10 5.39
N ILE A 28 -43.81 37.32 4.90
CA ILE A 28 -44.38 37.57 3.58
C ILE A 28 -43.38 37.18 2.48
N ARG A 29 -42.10 37.57 2.64
CA ARG A 29 -41.03 37.18 1.71
C ARG A 29 -40.91 35.66 1.57
N LYS A 30 -40.90 34.93 2.69
CA LYS A 30 -40.90 33.45 2.71
C LYS A 30 -42.09 32.87 1.92
N LYS A 31 -43.30 33.36 2.17
CA LYS A 31 -44.51 32.92 1.44
C LYS A 31 -44.46 33.24 -0.06
N LEU A 32 -43.91 34.40 -0.44
CA LEU A 32 -43.69 34.76 -1.83
C LEU A 32 -42.65 33.86 -2.50
N PHE A 33 -41.57 33.52 -1.78
CA PHE A 33 -40.54 32.61 -2.26
C PHE A 33 -41.12 31.21 -2.53
N GLU A 34 -41.86 30.65 -1.58
CA GLU A 34 -42.55 29.37 -1.74
C GLU A 34 -43.51 29.35 -2.94
N ARG A 35 -44.28 30.43 -3.13
CA ARG A 35 -45.20 30.56 -4.29
C ARG A 35 -44.44 30.68 -5.61
N SER A 36 -43.28 31.32 -5.61
CA SER A 36 -42.45 31.48 -6.82
C SER A 36 -41.82 30.17 -7.30
N ARG A 37 -41.81 29.11 -6.47
CA ARG A 37 -41.25 27.78 -6.77
C ARG A 37 -41.76 27.19 -8.08
N ARG A 38 -43.06 27.31 -8.38
CA ARG A 38 -43.67 26.71 -9.59
C ARG A 38 -43.55 27.57 -10.84
N ARG A 39 -43.08 28.81 -10.74
CA ARG A 39 -43.04 29.74 -11.87
C ARG A 39 -41.83 29.44 -12.74
N ARG A 40 -42.06 29.00 -13.98
CA ARG A 40 -40.99 28.70 -14.94
C ARG A 40 -40.41 29.95 -15.60
N GLY A 41 -39.28 29.78 -16.28
CA GLY A 41 -38.64 30.80 -17.11
C GLY A 41 -37.91 31.90 -16.32
N LYS A 42 -37.36 32.88 -17.06
CA LYS A 42 -36.46 33.92 -16.53
C LYS A 42 -37.09 34.78 -15.43
N ILE A 43 -38.39 35.05 -15.51
CA ILE A 43 -39.10 35.83 -14.48
C ILE A 43 -39.18 35.05 -13.17
N GLY A 44 -39.44 33.74 -13.23
CA GLY A 44 -39.44 32.88 -12.05
C GLY A 44 -38.06 32.83 -11.39
N LEU A 45 -37.02 32.69 -12.22
CA LEU A 45 -35.62 32.68 -11.79
C LEU A 45 -35.23 33.99 -11.06
N ALA A 46 -35.52 35.14 -11.69
CA ALA A 46 -35.24 36.45 -11.12
C ALA A 46 -35.95 36.68 -9.78
N LYS A 47 -37.23 36.27 -9.68
CA LYS A 47 -37.99 36.35 -8.43
C LYS A 47 -37.39 35.49 -7.33
N ARG A 48 -37.05 34.24 -7.63
CA ARG A 48 -36.42 33.32 -6.66
C ARG A 48 -35.07 33.83 -6.18
N TYR A 49 -34.23 34.32 -7.10
CA TYR A 49 -32.94 34.91 -6.75
C TYR A 49 -33.11 36.11 -5.81
N ALA A 50 -33.89 37.12 -6.21
CA ALA A 50 -34.07 38.33 -5.41
C ALA A 50 -34.71 38.03 -4.05
N LEU A 51 -35.76 37.21 -3.99
CA LEU A 51 -36.38 36.82 -2.71
C LEU A 51 -35.39 36.07 -1.81
N LEU A 52 -34.62 35.12 -2.35
CA LEU A 52 -33.66 34.34 -1.57
C LEU A 52 -32.54 35.20 -1.00
N ARG A 53 -32.03 36.20 -1.75
CA ARG A 53 -31.05 37.19 -1.23
C ARG A 53 -31.55 37.92 0.02
N THR A 54 -32.85 38.17 0.09
CA THR A 54 -33.44 38.84 1.25
C THR A 54 -33.74 37.89 2.43
N ILE A 55 -33.83 36.58 2.20
CA ILE A 55 -34.28 35.60 3.21
C ILE A 55 -33.11 34.83 3.81
N ALA A 56 -32.15 34.41 2.98
CA ALA A 56 -31.06 33.53 3.39
C ALA A 56 -29.92 34.27 4.10
N LYS A 57 -29.09 33.53 4.83
CA LYS A 57 -27.96 34.09 5.58
C LYS A 57 -27.00 34.86 4.67
N ARG A 58 -26.71 34.30 3.50
CA ARG A 58 -25.91 34.94 2.44
C ARG A 58 -26.25 34.34 1.09
N VAL A 59 -26.31 35.15 0.05
CA VAL A 59 -26.43 34.71 -1.34
C VAL A 59 -25.53 35.59 -2.22
N GLY A 60 -24.61 34.97 -2.95
CA GLY A 60 -23.71 35.65 -3.87
C GLY A 60 -24.35 36.04 -5.20
N ASP A 61 -23.49 36.43 -6.13
CA ASP A 61 -23.85 36.81 -7.49
C ASP A 61 -24.09 35.57 -8.36
N ASN A 62 -24.96 35.70 -9.37
CA ASN A 62 -25.25 34.67 -10.35
C ASN A 62 -25.67 33.31 -9.74
N VAL A 63 -26.67 33.34 -8.84
CA VAL A 63 -27.29 32.14 -8.27
C VAL A 63 -28.59 31.82 -9.00
N SER A 64 -28.69 30.62 -9.59
CA SER A 64 -29.87 30.14 -10.32
C SER A 64 -30.58 29.02 -9.55
N VAL A 65 -31.69 29.37 -8.89
CA VAL A 65 -32.62 28.39 -8.32
C VAL A 65 -33.72 28.12 -9.33
N HIS A 66 -33.76 26.92 -9.90
CA HIS A 66 -34.78 26.55 -10.89
C HIS A 66 -36.15 26.27 -10.24
N GLU A 67 -37.17 26.06 -11.07
CA GLU A 67 -38.49 25.66 -10.61
C GLU A 67 -38.47 24.33 -9.85
N ASP A 68 -39.45 24.14 -8.99
CA ASP A 68 -39.65 22.89 -8.24
C ASP A 68 -38.49 22.46 -7.33
N VAL A 69 -37.58 23.38 -6.98
CA VAL A 69 -36.62 23.23 -5.89
C VAL A 69 -37.31 23.52 -4.55
N PHE A 70 -37.18 22.61 -3.59
CA PHE A 70 -37.66 22.79 -2.23
C PHE A 70 -36.49 23.22 -1.34
N ILE A 71 -36.57 24.40 -0.74
CA ILE A 71 -35.60 24.88 0.24
C ILE A 71 -36.32 25.08 1.58
N LYS A 72 -35.91 24.32 2.59
CA LYS A 72 -36.38 24.42 3.98
C LYS A 72 -35.34 25.16 4.82
N ASN A 73 -35.82 25.98 5.74
CA ASN A 73 -35.00 26.82 6.63
C ASN A 73 -33.97 27.70 5.89
N PRO A 74 -34.38 28.44 4.84
CA PRO A 74 -33.45 29.24 4.02
C PRO A 74 -32.64 30.27 4.82
N GLU A 75 -33.12 30.73 5.99
CA GLU A 75 -32.41 31.61 6.91
C GLU A 75 -31.03 31.08 7.36
N ASN A 76 -30.82 29.76 7.32
CA ASN A 76 -29.58 29.10 7.70
C ASN A 76 -28.70 28.70 6.50
N LEU A 77 -29.08 29.13 5.30
CA LEU A 77 -28.39 28.83 4.04
C LEU A 77 -27.41 29.95 3.67
N SER A 78 -26.16 29.58 3.37
CA SER A 78 -25.17 30.43 2.72
C SER A 78 -24.89 29.91 1.32
N LEU A 79 -25.01 30.77 0.29
CA LEU A 79 -24.63 30.47 -1.09
C LEU A 79 -23.53 31.44 -1.55
N GLY A 80 -22.46 30.91 -2.15
CA GLY A 80 -21.43 31.69 -2.84
C GLY A 80 -21.88 32.20 -4.20
N ASN A 81 -20.92 32.51 -5.07
CA ASN A 81 -21.16 33.00 -6.41
C ASN A 81 -21.29 31.85 -7.42
N ASN A 82 -22.03 32.07 -8.52
CA ASN A 82 -22.14 31.11 -9.63
C ASN A 82 -22.66 29.73 -9.21
N VAL A 83 -23.75 29.71 -8.45
CA VAL A 83 -24.38 28.46 -7.99
C VAL A 83 -25.60 28.15 -8.86
N SER A 84 -25.70 26.92 -9.36
CA SER A 84 -26.88 26.44 -10.10
C SER A 84 -27.55 25.28 -9.38
N ILE A 85 -28.86 25.41 -9.13
CA ILE A 85 -29.67 24.40 -8.46
C ILE A 85 -30.83 24.02 -9.37
N HIS A 86 -30.77 22.80 -9.88
CA HIS A 86 -31.68 22.29 -10.89
C HIS A 86 -33.00 21.76 -10.28
N PRO A 87 -34.07 21.60 -11.09
CA PRO A 87 -35.38 21.16 -10.60
C PRO A 87 -35.39 19.88 -9.76
N MET A 88 -36.42 19.76 -8.91
CA MET A 88 -36.70 18.60 -8.06
C MET A 88 -35.70 18.36 -6.93
N CYS A 89 -34.78 19.31 -6.67
CA CYS A 89 -33.91 19.20 -5.50
C CYS A 89 -34.69 19.44 -4.20
N TYR A 90 -34.33 18.71 -3.15
CA TYR A 90 -34.76 18.95 -1.77
C TYR A 90 -33.55 19.39 -0.94
N ILE A 91 -33.61 20.60 -0.40
CA ILE A 91 -32.52 21.21 0.38
C ILE A 91 -33.07 21.62 1.73
N GLU A 92 -32.51 21.05 2.79
CA GLU A 92 -32.83 21.37 4.17
C GLU A 92 -31.62 21.96 4.86
N ALA A 93 -31.76 23.18 5.39
CA ALA A 93 -30.69 23.90 6.07
C ALA A 93 -30.91 24.07 7.58
N LEU A 94 -31.76 23.26 8.23
CA LEU A 94 -32.04 23.40 9.65
C LEU A 94 -30.74 23.40 10.49
N GLY A 95 -29.86 22.42 10.29
CA GLY A 95 -28.55 22.33 10.95
C GLY A 95 -27.45 23.23 10.36
N GLY A 96 -27.78 24.06 9.37
CA GLY A 96 -26.84 24.91 8.62
C GLY A 96 -26.39 24.29 7.29
N LEU A 97 -26.33 25.11 6.23
CA LEU A 97 -25.81 24.70 4.93
C LEU A 97 -24.97 25.81 4.31
N ASP A 98 -23.68 25.55 4.13
CA ASP A 98 -22.74 26.46 3.49
C ASP A 98 -22.32 25.91 2.11
N ILE A 99 -22.64 26.64 1.05
CA ILE A 99 -22.30 26.31 -0.34
C ILE A 99 -21.34 27.38 -0.87
N GLY A 100 -20.20 26.94 -1.41
CA GLY A 100 -19.15 27.75 -1.99
C GLY A 100 -19.49 28.34 -3.36
N ASN A 101 -18.44 28.67 -4.12
CA ASN A 101 -18.51 29.26 -5.44
C ASN A 101 -18.47 28.20 -6.54
N ASP A 102 -19.01 28.53 -7.72
CA ASP A 102 -18.90 27.71 -8.93
C ASP A 102 -19.49 26.30 -8.77
N ILE A 103 -20.72 26.23 -8.23
CA ILE A 103 -21.39 24.98 -7.87
C ILE A 103 -22.45 24.59 -8.89
N SER A 104 -22.48 23.32 -9.24
CA SER A 104 -23.56 22.73 -10.03
C SER A 104 -24.25 21.61 -9.28
N ILE A 105 -25.53 21.79 -8.96
CA ILE A 105 -26.39 20.81 -8.30
C ILE A 105 -27.44 20.36 -9.30
N ALA A 106 -27.32 19.11 -9.78
CA ALA A 106 -28.17 18.55 -10.80
C ALA A 106 -29.55 18.09 -10.25
N HIS A 107 -30.43 17.69 -11.18
CA HIS A 107 -31.83 17.40 -10.88
C HIS A 107 -32.02 16.34 -9.79
N GLY A 108 -32.99 16.55 -8.89
CA GLY A 108 -33.41 15.53 -7.92
C GLY A 108 -32.45 15.27 -6.76
N THR A 109 -31.41 16.11 -6.59
CA THR A 109 -30.46 15.96 -5.47
C THR A 109 -31.13 16.29 -4.13
N THR A 110 -30.76 15.53 -3.09
CA THR A 110 -31.21 15.76 -1.71
C THR A 110 -30.04 16.19 -0.84
N ILE A 111 -30.18 17.29 -0.11
CA ILE A 111 -29.18 17.75 0.90
C ILE A 111 -29.91 17.87 2.23
N MET A 112 -29.48 17.07 3.21
CA MET A 112 -30.06 17.03 4.56
C MET A 112 -29.04 17.52 5.58
N THR A 113 -29.51 18.37 6.50
CA THR A 113 -28.70 18.88 7.62
C THR A 113 -29.21 18.37 8.96
N THR A 114 -30.21 17.49 8.92
CA THR A 114 -30.76 16.78 10.05
C THR A 114 -30.68 15.27 9.88
N ASP A 115 -30.67 14.56 10.99
CA ASP A 115 -30.84 13.10 11.06
C ASP A 115 -31.63 12.73 12.33
N HIS A 116 -32.21 11.55 12.37
CA HIS A 116 -32.91 11.08 13.57
C HIS A 116 -31.91 10.53 14.60
N LYS A 117 -32.19 10.74 15.90
CA LYS A 117 -31.52 9.96 16.94
C LYS A 117 -32.09 8.55 16.91
N TYR A 118 -31.21 7.55 16.94
CA TYR A 118 -31.60 6.13 16.89
C TYR A 118 -30.87 5.26 17.91
N GLN A 119 -30.09 5.86 18.82
CA GLN A 119 -29.27 5.13 19.78
C GLN A 119 -30.09 4.48 20.92
N GLY A 120 -31.24 5.04 21.27
CA GLY A 120 -32.09 4.50 22.34
C GLY A 120 -32.97 3.36 21.82
N ILE A 121 -32.67 2.12 22.19
CA ILE A 121 -33.43 0.95 21.70
C ILE A 121 -34.84 0.85 22.30
N ASP A 122 -35.08 1.47 23.46
CA ASP A 122 -36.35 1.39 24.20
C ASP A 122 -37.37 2.49 23.81
N ILE A 123 -36.96 3.45 22.97
CA ILE A 123 -37.78 4.59 22.56
C ILE A 123 -37.94 4.51 21.03
N PRO A 124 -39.16 4.56 20.45
CA PRO A 124 -39.32 4.59 19.00
C PRO A 124 -38.51 5.74 18.37
N ILE A 125 -37.82 5.48 17.25
CA ILE A 125 -36.90 6.43 16.58
C ILE A 125 -37.53 7.82 16.37
N LYS A 126 -38.81 7.87 15.99
CA LYS A 126 -39.55 9.12 15.77
C LYS A 126 -39.66 10.01 17.03
N ASP A 127 -39.57 9.41 18.22
CA ASP A 127 -39.76 10.07 19.51
C ASP A 127 -38.41 10.39 20.19
N GLN A 128 -37.28 9.98 19.60
CA GLN A 128 -35.94 10.23 20.13
C GLN A 128 -35.40 11.63 19.80
N GLY A 129 -36.08 12.38 18.92
CA GLY A 129 -35.64 13.69 18.44
C GLY A 129 -34.63 13.61 17.29
N ILE A 130 -34.03 14.76 16.97
CA ILE A 130 -33.15 14.93 15.81
C ILE A 130 -31.75 15.40 16.20
N ILE A 131 -30.81 15.17 15.29
CA ILE A 131 -29.44 15.70 15.28
C ILE A 131 -29.40 16.77 14.20
N GLU A 132 -28.82 17.93 14.52
CA GLU A 132 -28.63 19.04 13.58
C GLU A 132 -27.13 19.25 13.37
N LYS A 133 -26.66 19.13 12.13
CA LYS A 133 -25.25 19.31 11.78
C LYS A 133 -25.09 20.03 10.45
N ASN A 134 -24.13 20.97 10.41
CA ASN A 134 -23.82 21.74 9.22
C ASN A 134 -23.36 20.82 8.08
N VAL A 135 -23.82 21.09 6.86
CA VAL A 135 -23.24 20.53 5.64
C VAL A 135 -22.46 21.64 4.95
N LYS A 136 -21.22 21.33 4.54
CA LYS A 136 -20.36 22.28 3.83
C LYS A 136 -20.04 21.76 2.44
N ILE A 137 -20.39 22.50 1.40
CA ILE A 137 -19.98 22.23 0.02
C ILE A 137 -18.99 23.33 -0.36
N GLU A 138 -17.75 22.96 -0.61
CA GLU A 138 -16.69 23.91 -0.99
C GLU A 138 -16.74 24.27 -2.49
N ASP A 139 -15.75 25.02 -2.97
CA ASP A 139 -15.77 25.63 -4.30
C ASP A 139 -15.63 24.59 -5.44
N ASN A 140 -16.16 24.93 -6.62
CA ASN A 140 -16.00 24.17 -7.86
C ASN A 140 -16.44 22.70 -7.76
N VAL A 141 -17.58 22.45 -7.12
CA VAL A 141 -18.15 21.10 -6.93
C VAL A 141 -19.29 20.85 -7.91
N TRP A 142 -19.33 19.64 -8.47
CA TRP A 142 -20.46 19.12 -9.23
C TRP A 142 -21.17 17.99 -8.48
N ILE A 143 -22.44 18.18 -8.20
CA ILE A 143 -23.32 17.18 -7.59
C ILE A 143 -24.24 16.62 -8.67
N GLY A 144 -24.03 15.36 -9.01
CA GLY A 144 -24.77 14.61 -10.02
C GLY A 144 -26.23 14.38 -9.65
N ALA A 145 -27.04 14.08 -10.66
CA ALA A 145 -28.48 13.98 -10.51
C ALA A 145 -28.85 12.88 -9.50
N LYS A 146 -29.84 13.15 -8.66
CA LYS A 146 -30.33 12.24 -7.62
C LYS A 146 -29.29 11.81 -6.58
N ALA A 147 -28.18 12.53 -6.45
CA ALA A 147 -27.26 12.31 -5.34
C ALA A 147 -27.87 12.76 -4.01
N THR A 148 -27.40 12.20 -2.90
CA THR A 148 -27.83 12.55 -1.54
C THR A 148 -26.62 12.92 -0.69
N ILE A 149 -26.65 14.08 -0.03
CA ILE A 149 -25.64 14.52 0.94
C ILE A 149 -26.25 14.48 2.33
N LEU A 150 -25.72 13.62 3.22
CA LEU A 150 -26.20 13.47 4.60
C LEU A 150 -25.60 14.50 5.55
N CYS A 151 -26.27 14.68 6.69
CA CYS A 151 -25.93 15.70 7.67
C CYS A 151 -24.47 15.60 8.17
N GLY A 152 -23.86 16.75 8.45
CA GLY A 152 -22.53 16.82 9.08
C GLY A 152 -21.33 16.54 8.18
N ASN A 153 -21.52 16.43 6.86
CA ASN A 153 -20.44 16.11 5.92
C ASN A 153 -19.99 17.34 5.10
N THR A 154 -18.71 17.35 4.77
CA THR A 154 -18.07 18.32 3.89
C THR A 154 -17.81 17.72 2.51
N VAL A 155 -18.16 18.41 1.44
CA VAL A 155 -17.76 18.08 0.07
C VAL A 155 -16.63 19.01 -0.37
N GLY A 156 -15.41 18.49 -0.41
CA GLY A 156 -14.20 19.25 -0.66
C GLY A 156 -14.10 19.82 -2.07
N THR A 157 -13.33 20.90 -2.19
CA THR A 157 -13.17 21.69 -3.42
C THR A 157 -12.84 20.84 -4.66
N GLY A 158 -13.46 21.11 -5.80
CA GLY A 158 -13.14 20.43 -7.07
C GLY A 158 -13.69 19.01 -7.20
N SER A 159 -14.52 18.56 -6.25
CA SER A 159 -15.04 17.19 -6.22
C SER A 159 -16.28 16.99 -7.08
N ILE A 160 -16.50 15.73 -7.48
CA ILE A 160 -17.68 15.29 -8.20
C ILE A 160 -18.41 14.24 -7.37
N VAL A 161 -19.67 14.50 -7.03
CA VAL A 161 -20.57 13.48 -6.49
C VAL A 161 -21.33 12.87 -7.66
N ALA A 162 -21.11 11.60 -7.97
CA ALA A 162 -21.73 10.93 -9.10
C ALA A 162 -23.26 10.86 -8.95
N ALA A 163 -23.96 10.70 -10.08
CA ALA A 163 -25.41 10.56 -10.07
C ALA A 163 -25.84 9.35 -9.22
N GLY A 164 -26.85 9.55 -8.36
CA GLY A 164 -27.36 8.52 -7.45
C GLY A 164 -26.48 8.19 -6.24
N ALA A 165 -25.32 8.83 -6.08
CA ALA A 165 -24.42 8.56 -4.95
C ALA A 165 -24.98 9.09 -3.62
N VAL A 166 -24.63 8.43 -2.51
CA VAL A 166 -24.95 8.87 -1.14
C VAL A 166 -23.65 9.21 -0.41
N VAL A 167 -23.51 10.46 0.01
CA VAL A 167 -22.36 10.96 0.78
C VAL A 167 -22.69 10.84 2.26
N THR A 168 -22.03 9.88 2.92
CA THR A 168 -22.22 9.56 4.35
C THR A 168 -21.03 9.96 5.22
N LYS A 169 -19.95 10.47 4.61
CA LYS A 169 -18.69 10.92 5.24
C LYS A 169 -18.15 12.11 4.44
N ASP A 170 -17.21 12.84 5.03
CA ASP A 170 -16.47 13.90 4.33
C ASP A 170 -15.83 13.41 3.03
N VAL A 171 -15.96 14.21 1.98
CA VAL A 171 -15.36 13.98 0.66
C VAL A 171 -14.10 14.83 0.54
N PRO A 172 -12.91 14.23 0.39
CA PRO A 172 -11.68 14.98 0.20
C PRO A 172 -11.71 15.83 -1.08
N PRO A 173 -11.01 16.98 -1.14
CA PRO A 173 -10.90 17.78 -2.35
C PRO A 173 -10.46 16.97 -3.58
N TYR A 174 -10.92 17.37 -4.76
CA TYR A 174 -10.61 16.77 -6.08
C TYR A 174 -10.97 15.28 -6.22
N SER A 175 -11.92 14.80 -5.42
CA SER A 175 -12.37 13.40 -5.45
C SER A 175 -13.59 13.19 -6.34
N ILE A 176 -13.77 11.96 -6.83
CA ILE A 176 -15.03 11.52 -7.45
C ILE A 176 -15.65 10.45 -6.55
N VAL A 177 -16.85 10.71 -6.02
CA VAL A 177 -17.56 9.78 -5.12
C VAL A 177 -18.76 9.18 -5.83
N GLY A 178 -18.91 7.85 -5.78
CA GLY A 178 -20.05 7.13 -6.37
C GLY A 178 -19.75 6.38 -7.68
N ASP A 179 -18.49 6.27 -8.08
CA ASP A 179 -18.03 5.41 -9.17
C ASP A 179 -16.76 4.68 -8.71
N ALA A 180 -16.80 3.33 -8.62
CA ALA A 180 -15.64 2.52 -8.20
C ALA A 180 -14.47 2.55 -9.20
N CYS A 181 -14.64 3.23 -10.35
CA CYS A 181 -13.76 3.09 -11.51
C CYS A 181 -12.96 4.35 -11.90
N LYS A 182 -12.87 5.39 -11.07
CA LYS A 182 -12.11 6.60 -11.42
C LYS A 182 -11.08 7.00 -10.37
N ALA A 183 -9.81 7.01 -10.81
CA ALA A 183 -8.69 7.54 -10.07
C ALA A 183 -8.91 9.02 -9.71
N ASN A 184 -8.39 9.43 -8.55
CA ASN A 184 -8.42 10.83 -8.14
C ASN A 184 -7.55 11.65 -9.10
N ARG A 185 -7.96 12.89 -9.37
CA ARG A 185 -7.19 13.80 -10.23
C ARG A 185 -6.10 14.47 -9.40
N SER A 186 -4.85 14.44 -9.89
CA SER A 186 -3.80 15.34 -9.40
C SER A 186 -3.78 16.62 -10.24
N LYS A 187 -3.58 17.77 -9.59
CA LYS A 187 -3.45 19.08 -10.25
C LYS A 187 -2.03 19.33 -10.78
N ASN A 188 -1.01 18.76 -10.13
CA ASN A 188 0.42 18.99 -10.40
C ASN A 188 1.32 17.74 -10.31
N GLY A 189 0.81 16.60 -9.83
CA GLY A 189 1.54 15.33 -9.72
C GLY A 189 1.14 14.32 -10.81
N ILE A 190 1.88 13.21 -10.90
CA ILE A 190 1.64 12.17 -11.90
C ILE A 190 0.88 10.98 -11.32
N ILE A 191 0.23 10.22 -12.20
CA ILE A 191 -0.45 8.96 -11.88
C ILE A 191 0.52 7.81 -12.13
N ILE A 192 0.99 7.19 -11.05
CA ILE A 192 1.86 6.02 -11.08
C ILE A 192 1.00 4.78 -10.90
N ALA A 193 1.08 3.81 -11.81
CA ALA A 193 0.39 2.53 -11.65
C ALA A 193 1.35 1.42 -11.20
N PHE A 194 1.07 0.80 -10.06
CA PHE A 194 1.81 -0.32 -9.50
C PHE A 194 1.08 -1.65 -9.70
N PHE A 195 1.77 -2.67 -10.22
CA PHE A 195 1.18 -3.95 -10.61
C PHE A 195 1.85 -5.12 -9.89
N HIS A 196 1.07 -5.88 -9.09
CA HIS A 196 1.55 -7.09 -8.44
C HIS A 196 0.39 -8.03 -8.06
N ASP A 197 0.68 -9.33 -7.97
CA ASP A 197 -0.26 -10.34 -7.46
C ASP A 197 -0.48 -10.25 -5.94
N HIS A 198 -0.14 -9.16 -5.25
CA HIS A 198 -0.38 -9.06 -3.81
C HIS A 198 -1.86 -9.28 -3.46
N LYS A 199 -2.14 -9.72 -2.23
CA LYS A 199 -3.52 -9.86 -1.75
C LYS A 199 -3.76 -8.83 -0.65
N PHE A 200 -4.35 -7.70 -1.03
CA PHE A 200 -4.89 -6.76 -0.06
C PHE A 200 -6.16 -7.34 0.59
N ARG A 201 -6.39 -6.97 1.85
CA ARG A 201 -7.60 -7.29 2.60
C ARG A 201 -8.50 -6.07 2.65
N PHE A 202 -9.81 -6.25 2.56
CA PHE A 202 -10.77 -5.16 2.59
C PHE A 202 -11.91 -5.48 3.53
N ASP A 203 -12.24 -4.56 4.43
CA ASP A 203 -13.32 -4.69 5.43
C ASP A 203 -14.61 -3.96 5.01
N GLY A 204 -14.63 -3.35 3.81
CA GLY A 204 -15.73 -2.51 3.33
C GLY A 204 -15.43 -1.01 3.41
N ILE A 205 -14.40 -0.60 4.15
CA ILE A 205 -14.00 0.80 4.35
C ILE A 205 -12.51 0.99 4.05
N THR A 206 -11.66 0.15 4.62
CA THR A 206 -10.21 0.31 4.61
C THR A 206 -9.53 -0.91 4.02
N TYR A 207 -8.48 -0.66 3.23
CA TYR A 207 -7.59 -1.70 2.74
C TYR A 207 -6.51 -1.99 3.77
N TYR A 208 -6.17 -3.26 3.93
CA TYR A 208 -5.11 -3.72 4.81
C TYR A 208 -4.12 -4.58 4.03
N SER A 209 -2.87 -4.56 4.46
CA SER A 209 -1.79 -5.30 3.82
C SER A 209 -0.97 -6.09 4.84
N THR A 210 -0.47 -7.25 4.40
CA THR A 210 0.53 -8.04 5.12
C THR A 210 1.94 -7.70 4.61
N GLY A 211 2.90 -7.55 5.51
CA GLY A 211 4.33 -7.68 5.18
C GLY A 211 4.86 -6.68 4.13
N SER A 212 5.30 -7.19 2.97
CA SER A 212 6.23 -6.53 2.02
C SER A 212 5.65 -5.43 1.12
N LEU A 213 4.35 -5.14 1.20
CA LEU A 213 3.67 -4.05 0.48
C LEU A 213 2.72 -3.30 1.42
N ASP A 214 3.25 -2.89 2.57
CA ASP A 214 2.57 -1.99 3.49
C ASP A 214 2.54 -0.54 2.96
N GLU A 215 1.81 0.33 3.66
CA GLU A 215 1.69 1.74 3.30
C GLU A 215 3.07 2.40 3.18
N LYS A 216 3.97 2.17 4.15
CA LYS A 216 5.32 2.73 4.15
C LYS A 216 6.11 2.35 2.90
N THR A 217 5.99 1.10 2.44
CA THR A 217 6.66 0.62 1.23
C THR A 217 6.07 1.23 -0.03
N LEU A 218 4.76 1.48 -0.06
CA LEU A 218 4.08 2.10 -1.21
C LEU A 218 4.33 3.61 -1.28
N LEU A 219 4.41 4.28 -0.13
CA LEU A 219 4.66 5.72 -0.05
C LEU A 219 6.00 6.14 -0.66
N LYS A 220 6.99 5.23 -0.75
CA LYS A 220 8.28 5.57 -1.35
C LYS A 220 8.18 5.98 -2.83
N TYR A 221 7.13 5.56 -3.54
CA TYR A 221 6.96 5.84 -4.97
C TYR A 221 6.35 7.21 -5.24
N ILE A 222 5.73 7.85 -4.24
CA ILE A 222 5.01 9.11 -4.43
C ILE A 222 5.75 10.27 -3.78
N GLU A 223 5.77 11.40 -4.45
CA GLU A 223 6.20 12.68 -3.87
C GLU A 223 5.17 13.76 -4.20
N ASN A 224 5.09 14.81 -3.39
CA ASN A 224 4.16 15.92 -3.58
C ASN A 224 2.72 15.40 -3.78
N ASP A 225 2.09 15.79 -4.90
CA ASP A 225 0.71 15.50 -5.27
C ASP A 225 0.56 14.25 -6.15
N ASP A 226 1.56 13.37 -6.23
CA ASP A 226 1.44 12.12 -7.00
C ASP A 226 0.34 11.21 -6.46
N VAL A 227 -0.23 10.41 -7.36
CA VAL A 227 -1.22 9.39 -7.03
C VAL A 227 -0.66 8.02 -7.40
N LEU A 228 -0.68 7.08 -6.46
CA LEU A 228 -0.30 5.69 -6.69
C LEU A 228 -1.54 4.82 -6.85
N THR A 229 -1.78 4.37 -8.07
CA THR A 229 -2.80 3.36 -8.39
C THR A 229 -2.21 1.96 -8.27
N VAL A 230 -2.65 1.16 -7.31
CA VAL A 230 -2.19 -0.21 -7.09
C VAL A 230 -3.19 -1.20 -7.66
N PHE A 231 -2.85 -1.84 -8.78
CA PHE A 231 -3.68 -2.89 -9.37
C PHE A 231 -3.26 -4.26 -8.83
N SER A 232 -4.14 -4.88 -8.05
CA SER A 232 -3.80 -6.10 -7.30
C SER A 232 -5.00 -6.97 -6.96
N ARG A 233 -4.77 -8.10 -6.27
CA ARG A 233 -5.85 -8.96 -5.80
C ARG A 233 -6.38 -8.40 -4.49
N VAL A 234 -7.69 -8.47 -4.30
CA VAL A 234 -8.37 -8.08 -3.06
C VAL A 234 -9.17 -9.29 -2.57
N ILE A 235 -9.08 -9.58 -1.27
CA ILE A 235 -9.87 -10.62 -0.61
C ILE A 235 -10.48 -10.08 0.70
N PRO A 236 -11.51 -10.73 1.27
CA PRO A 236 -12.16 -10.27 2.49
C PRO A 236 -11.20 -10.21 3.68
N PHE A 237 -11.40 -9.25 4.58
CA PHE A 237 -10.62 -9.11 5.81
C PHE A 237 -10.76 -10.33 6.73
N ASP A 238 -9.62 -10.83 7.22
CA ASP A 238 -9.48 -11.89 8.21
C ASP A 238 -8.76 -11.31 9.45
N ASN A 239 -9.38 -11.37 10.64
CA ASN A 239 -8.96 -10.78 11.95
C ASN A 239 -7.49 -11.05 12.36
N THR A 240 -6.55 -10.49 11.61
CA THR A 240 -5.11 -10.70 11.74
C THR A 240 -4.43 -9.35 11.94
N SER A 241 -3.24 -9.37 12.54
CA SER A 241 -2.44 -8.16 12.75
C SER A 241 -1.96 -7.63 11.40
N LEU A 242 -2.73 -6.74 10.78
CA LEU A 242 -2.46 -6.14 9.47
C LEU A 242 -2.31 -4.63 9.58
N SER A 243 -1.45 -4.08 8.73
CA SER A 243 -1.28 -2.62 8.63
C SER A 243 -2.34 -2.03 7.69
N PRO A 244 -3.08 -0.99 8.11
CA PRO A 244 -4.02 -0.31 7.24
C PRO A 244 -3.30 0.51 6.16
N ILE A 245 -3.99 0.73 5.04
CA ILE A 245 -3.65 1.72 4.01
C ILE A 245 -4.65 2.87 4.18
N THR A 246 -4.14 4.01 4.60
CA THR A 246 -4.88 5.20 5.02
C THR A 246 -4.58 6.44 4.18
N ASP A 247 -3.41 6.52 3.55
CA ASP A 247 -3.06 7.65 2.68
C ASP A 247 -3.94 7.66 1.43
N SER A 248 -4.70 8.75 1.25
CA SER A 248 -5.66 8.92 0.16
C SER A 248 -5.04 8.95 -1.24
N ARG A 249 -3.72 9.15 -1.35
CA ARG A 249 -2.98 9.10 -2.62
C ARG A 249 -2.71 7.66 -3.07
N ILE A 250 -2.84 6.68 -2.18
CA ILE A 250 -2.73 5.25 -2.52
C ILE A 250 -4.13 4.72 -2.81
N GLN A 251 -4.36 4.34 -4.06
CA GLN A 251 -5.64 3.87 -4.54
C GLN A 251 -5.54 2.41 -4.96
N ILE A 252 -6.23 1.50 -4.25
CA ILE A 252 -6.23 0.08 -4.59
C ILE A 252 -7.34 -0.22 -5.61
N PHE A 253 -6.97 -0.81 -6.73
CA PHE A 253 -7.88 -1.23 -7.81
C PHE A 253 -7.96 -2.77 -7.85
N PRO A 254 -9.10 -3.37 -7.47
CA PRO A 254 -9.26 -4.82 -7.47
C PRO A 254 -9.23 -5.41 -8.88
N GLN A 255 -8.39 -6.43 -9.09
CA GLN A 255 -8.24 -7.10 -10.39
C GLN A 255 -9.56 -7.61 -10.99
N LYS A 256 -10.52 -8.01 -10.14
CA LYS A 256 -11.81 -8.58 -10.60
C LYS A 256 -12.81 -7.52 -11.03
N GLU A 257 -12.63 -6.27 -10.62
CA GLU A 257 -13.60 -5.19 -10.79
C GLU A 257 -13.09 -4.12 -11.76
N THR A 258 -11.78 -4.09 -12.00
CA THR A 258 -11.13 -3.07 -12.83
C THR A 258 -10.43 -3.69 -14.04
N SER A 259 -10.52 -3.02 -15.20
CA SER A 259 -9.74 -3.37 -16.38
C SER A 259 -8.26 -2.98 -16.21
N LEU A 260 -7.38 -3.99 -16.28
CA LEU A 260 -5.92 -3.79 -16.27
C LEU A 260 -5.47 -2.81 -17.38
N GLU A 261 -6.08 -2.91 -18.56
CA GLU A 261 -5.75 -2.07 -19.71
C GLU A 261 -6.12 -0.60 -19.48
N GLU A 262 -7.26 -0.35 -18.83
CA GLU A 262 -7.67 1.03 -18.52
C GLU A 262 -6.72 1.70 -17.53
N VAL A 263 -6.30 0.98 -16.49
CA VAL A 263 -5.35 1.50 -15.50
C VAL A 263 -4.04 1.90 -16.16
N ILE A 264 -3.49 1.05 -17.03
CA ILE A 264 -2.26 1.34 -17.78
C ILE A 264 -2.43 2.57 -18.68
N LYS A 265 -3.56 2.67 -19.40
CA LYS A 265 -3.82 3.82 -20.29
C LYS A 265 -3.95 5.13 -19.51
N LYS A 266 -4.57 5.11 -18.33
CA LYS A 266 -4.78 6.27 -17.46
C LYS A 266 -3.53 6.70 -16.69
N SER A 267 -2.58 5.81 -16.45
CA SER A 267 -1.32 6.13 -15.76
C SER A 267 -0.31 6.84 -16.65
N ASP A 268 0.51 7.70 -16.08
CA ASP A 268 1.65 8.33 -16.73
C ASP A 268 2.83 7.35 -16.84
N VAL A 269 3.07 6.60 -15.76
CA VAL A 269 4.14 5.59 -15.68
C VAL A 269 3.66 4.33 -14.97
N CYS A 270 4.32 3.21 -15.23
CA CYS A 270 4.00 1.91 -14.62
C CYS A 270 5.19 1.35 -13.82
N ILE A 271 4.92 0.77 -12.66
CA ILE A 271 5.87 0.01 -11.85
C ILE A 271 5.35 -1.42 -11.74
N ILE A 272 6.18 -2.37 -12.14
CA ILE A 272 5.76 -3.76 -12.34
C ILE A 272 6.66 -4.66 -11.51
N ARG A 273 6.11 -5.21 -10.43
CA ARG A 273 6.87 -6.07 -9.54
C ARG A 273 6.78 -7.53 -9.99
N PHE A 274 7.93 -8.20 -10.08
CA PHE A 274 8.12 -9.58 -10.50
C PHE A 274 8.71 -10.45 -9.40
N PRO A 275 8.38 -11.76 -9.38
CA PRO A 275 7.54 -12.48 -10.35
C PRO A 275 6.02 -12.28 -10.11
N SER A 276 5.24 -12.14 -11.18
CA SER A 276 3.80 -11.81 -11.08
C SER A 276 3.04 -12.09 -12.39
N PHE A 277 1.87 -12.74 -12.32
CA PHE A 277 0.95 -12.94 -13.44
C PHE A 277 0.33 -11.63 -13.91
N ILE A 278 -0.19 -10.83 -12.96
CA ILE A 278 -0.65 -9.47 -13.22
C ILE A 278 0.49 -8.67 -13.86
N GLY A 279 1.70 -8.81 -13.32
CA GLY A 279 2.86 -8.09 -13.79
C GLY A 279 3.24 -8.44 -15.23
N ILE A 280 3.29 -9.72 -15.60
CA ILE A 280 3.65 -10.14 -16.97
C ILE A 280 2.66 -9.53 -17.98
N ARG A 281 1.36 -9.56 -17.65
CA ARG A 281 0.33 -8.94 -18.49
C ARG A 281 0.48 -7.42 -18.54
N ALA A 282 0.78 -6.79 -17.40
CA ALA A 282 0.99 -5.35 -17.32
C ALA A 282 2.20 -4.92 -18.17
N ALA A 283 3.31 -5.65 -18.12
CA ALA A 283 4.52 -5.33 -18.90
C ALA A 283 4.27 -5.44 -20.41
N TYR A 284 3.55 -6.50 -20.82
CA TYR A 284 3.12 -6.64 -22.21
C TYR A 284 2.26 -5.47 -22.67
N LEU A 285 1.25 -5.07 -21.89
CA LEU A 285 0.32 -3.99 -22.23
C LEU A 285 0.98 -2.61 -22.17
N ALA A 286 1.83 -2.35 -21.17
CA ALA A 286 2.61 -1.12 -21.08
C ALA A 286 3.46 -0.93 -22.34
N ARG A 287 4.15 -1.99 -22.79
CA ARG A 287 4.90 -1.97 -24.06
C ARG A 287 3.98 -1.81 -25.28
N LYS A 288 2.83 -2.49 -25.32
CA LYS A 288 1.85 -2.37 -26.41
C LYS A 288 1.34 -0.93 -26.56
N TYR A 289 1.12 -0.23 -25.45
CA TYR A 289 0.62 1.15 -25.43
C TYR A 289 1.72 2.20 -25.29
N ASN A 290 2.99 1.82 -25.46
CA ASN A 290 4.14 2.70 -25.35
C ASN A 290 4.19 3.51 -24.04
N LYS A 291 3.74 2.91 -22.93
CA LYS A 291 3.81 3.49 -21.59
C LYS A 291 5.21 3.29 -21.01
N LYS A 292 5.77 4.31 -20.36
CA LYS A 292 7.05 4.22 -19.65
C LYS A 292 6.86 3.31 -18.43
N TYR A 293 7.73 2.32 -18.26
CA TYR A 293 7.60 1.37 -17.15
C TYR A 293 8.95 0.93 -16.58
N LEU A 294 8.93 0.61 -15.28
CA LEU A 294 10.03 0.05 -14.50
C LEU A 294 9.63 -1.34 -14.02
N ILE A 295 10.53 -2.31 -14.15
CA ILE A 295 10.35 -3.65 -13.58
C ILE A 295 11.14 -3.79 -12.27
N GLU A 296 10.48 -4.23 -11.20
CA GLU A 296 11.13 -4.62 -9.94
C GLU A 296 11.24 -6.15 -9.86
N ALA A 297 12.42 -6.71 -10.12
CA ALA A 297 12.68 -8.13 -9.96
C ALA A 297 13.08 -8.46 -8.50
N VAL A 298 12.15 -9.03 -7.74
CA VAL A 298 12.35 -9.35 -6.32
C VAL A 298 12.62 -10.83 -6.02
N GLY A 299 12.66 -11.67 -7.05
CA GLY A 299 12.96 -13.09 -6.92
C GLY A 299 12.92 -13.82 -8.26
N SER A 300 13.34 -15.08 -8.27
CA SER A 300 13.27 -15.94 -9.44
C SER A 300 11.85 -16.46 -9.66
N ALA A 301 11.36 -16.41 -10.90
CA ALA A 301 10.08 -16.97 -11.30
C ALA A 301 10.08 -18.49 -11.11
N TRP A 302 11.07 -19.21 -11.64
CA TRP A 302 11.18 -20.65 -11.46
C TRP A 302 10.98 -21.08 -10.00
N ASP A 303 11.77 -20.46 -9.14
CA ASP A 303 11.81 -20.72 -7.72
C ASP A 303 10.49 -20.40 -7.01
N SER A 304 9.88 -19.28 -7.38
CA SER A 304 8.61 -18.82 -6.81
C SER A 304 7.43 -19.71 -7.19
N PHE A 305 7.54 -20.56 -8.22
CA PHE A 305 6.42 -21.40 -8.68
C PHE A 305 6.64 -22.90 -8.48
N ILE A 306 7.87 -23.41 -8.57
CA ILE A 306 8.17 -24.86 -8.57
C ILE A 306 7.68 -25.60 -7.31
N ASN A 307 7.55 -24.88 -6.20
CA ASN A 307 7.16 -25.43 -4.90
C ASN A 307 5.63 -25.35 -4.62
N HIS A 308 4.83 -24.76 -5.51
CA HIS A 308 3.37 -24.62 -5.35
C HIS A 308 2.59 -25.79 -5.97
N GLY A 309 2.92 -27.02 -5.56
CA GLY A 309 2.23 -28.23 -6.01
C GLY A 309 2.42 -28.53 -7.51
N ILE A 310 1.56 -29.40 -8.06
CA ILE A 310 1.66 -29.84 -9.46
C ILE A 310 1.43 -28.67 -10.43
N ALA A 311 0.42 -27.84 -10.17
CA ALA A 311 0.14 -26.67 -10.99
C ALA A 311 1.31 -25.67 -11.02
N GLY A 312 1.95 -25.41 -9.87
CA GLY A 312 3.14 -24.57 -9.80
C GLY A 312 4.30 -25.12 -10.63
N LYS A 313 4.53 -26.44 -10.60
CA LYS A 313 5.56 -27.09 -11.42
C LYS A 313 5.32 -26.96 -12.92
N ILE A 314 4.07 -27.02 -13.35
CA ILE A 314 3.68 -26.85 -14.77
C ILE A 314 3.84 -25.39 -15.19
N LEU A 315 3.52 -24.44 -14.32
CA LEU A 315 3.56 -23.01 -14.61
C LEU A 315 4.97 -22.40 -14.52
N ALA A 316 5.86 -22.98 -13.72
CA ALA A 316 7.21 -22.45 -13.50
C ALA A 316 8.01 -22.21 -14.81
N PRO A 317 8.09 -23.15 -15.77
CA PRO A 317 8.77 -22.91 -17.05
C PRO A 317 8.16 -21.75 -17.85
N TYR A 318 6.83 -21.65 -17.89
CA TYR A 318 6.14 -20.57 -18.58
C TYR A 318 6.45 -19.21 -17.95
N MET A 319 6.34 -19.12 -16.61
CA MET A 319 6.61 -17.90 -15.86
C MET A 319 8.06 -17.46 -15.99
N GLU A 320 8.99 -18.42 -15.97
CA GLU A 320 10.42 -18.20 -16.15
C GLU A 320 10.74 -17.59 -17.53
N LEU A 321 10.20 -18.18 -18.60
CA LEU A 321 10.39 -17.68 -19.96
C LEU A 321 9.72 -16.30 -20.17
N ALA A 322 8.53 -16.11 -19.62
CA ALA A 322 7.80 -14.85 -19.72
C ALA A 322 8.54 -13.72 -18.98
N MET A 323 9.02 -13.97 -17.76
CA MET A 323 9.80 -13.02 -16.97
C MET A 323 11.10 -12.65 -17.69
N LYS A 324 11.86 -13.63 -18.19
CA LYS A 324 13.07 -13.40 -19.02
C LYS A 324 12.79 -12.50 -20.21
N ARG A 325 11.68 -12.75 -20.91
CA ARG A 325 11.27 -11.96 -22.09
C ARG A 325 10.95 -10.51 -21.74
N GLU A 326 10.17 -10.27 -20.69
CA GLU A 326 9.76 -8.90 -20.33
C GLU A 326 10.90 -8.11 -19.70
N ILE A 327 11.75 -8.73 -18.86
CA ILE A 327 12.95 -8.08 -18.32
C ILE A 327 13.92 -7.68 -19.44
N LYS A 328 14.16 -8.56 -20.42
CA LYS A 328 15.03 -8.24 -21.57
C LYS A 328 14.54 -7.03 -22.38
N LYS A 329 13.23 -6.75 -22.37
CA LYS A 329 12.60 -5.66 -23.13
C LYS A 329 12.39 -4.37 -22.34
N ALA A 330 12.54 -4.41 -21.02
CA ALA A 330 12.35 -3.25 -20.15
C ALA A 330 13.52 -2.28 -20.27
N SER A 331 13.21 -0.97 -20.27
CA SER A 331 14.21 0.08 -20.27
C SER A 331 14.80 0.35 -18.88
N TYR A 332 14.01 0.09 -17.82
CA TYR A 332 14.40 0.25 -16.42
C TYR A 332 14.11 -1.02 -15.63
N VAL A 333 15.13 -1.57 -14.96
CA VAL A 333 14.99 -2.75 -14.09
C VAL A 333 15.72 -2.56 -12.76
N THR A 334 15.04 -2.78 -11.65
CA THR A 334 15.69 -2.92 -10.34
C THR A 334 15.67 -4.38 -9.92
N TYR A 335 16.79 -4.89 -9.44
CA TYR A 335 16.92 -6.24 -8.89
C TYR A 335 17.17 -6.16 -7.40
N VAL A 336 16.59 -7.05 -6.58
CA VAL A 336 16.92 -7.11 -5.14
C VAL A 336 18.32 -7.66 -4.87
N THR A 337 18.93 -8.28 -5.87
CA THR A 337 20.28 -8.80 -5.84
C THR A 337 21.20 -7.93 -6.72
N THR A 338 22.51 -8.13 -6.65
CA THR A 338 23.52 -7.39 -7.44
C THR A 338 24.10 -8.19 -8.59
N LYS A 339 24.03 -9.52 -8.55
CA LYS A 339 24.61 -10.43 -9.56
C LYS A 339 23.68 -11.59 -9.93
N PHE A 340 23.02 -12.24 -8.97
CA PHE A 340 22.25 -13.46 -9.11
C PHE A 340 21.07 -13.29 -10.07
N LEU A 341 20.10 -12.41 -9.76
CA LEU A 341 18.94 -12.19 -10.64
C LEU A 341 19.34 -11.56 -11.96
N GLN A 342 20.42 -10.78 -12.01
CA GLN A 342 20.97 -10.23 -13.25
C GLN A 342 21.52 -11.33 -14.17
N SER A 343 22.15 -12.37 -13.59
CA SER A 343 22.63 -13.52 -14.35
C SER A 343 21.49 -14.40 -14.85
N GLU A 344 20.43 -14.56 -14.06
CA GLU A 344 19.23 -15.31 -14.45
C GLU A 344 18.35 -14.55 -15.47
N TYR A 345 18.20 -13.24 -15.28
CA TYR A 345 17.34 -12.36 -16.07
C TYR A 345 18.14 -11.16 -16.60
N PRO A 346 19.03 -11.36 -17.58
CA PRO A 346 19.88 -10.28 -18.09
C PRO A 346 19.07 -9.18 -18.77
N ASN A 347 19.46 -7.93 -18.49
CA ASN A 347 18.95 -6.72 -19.11
C ASN A 347 20.12 -5.84 -19.57
N ASN A 348 20.10 -5.40 -20.83
CA ASN A 348 21.16 -4.57 -21.42
C ASN A 348 20.84 -3.07 -21.38
N ALA A 349 19.70 -2.69 -20.77
CA ALA A 349 19.28 -1.31 -20.61
C ALA A 349 19.68 -0.80 -19.21
N ARG A 350 18.98 0.22 -18.71
CA ARG A 350 19.29 0.83 -17.43
C ARG A 350 18.81 -0.10 -16.29
N ASN A 351 19.75 -0.62 -15.51
CA ASN A 351 19.42 -1.45 -14.36
C ASN A 351 20.33 -1.24 -13.15
N ILE A 352 19.83 -1.65 -11.97
CA ILE A 352 20.55 -1.54 -10.70
C ILE A 352 20.19 -2.69 -9.76
N GLY A 353 21.15 -3.09 -8.91
CA GLY A 353 20.90 -3.98 -7.77
C GLY A 353 20.68 -3.20 -6.49
N VAL A 354 19.48 -3.28 -5.89
CA VAL A 354 19.09 -2.64 -4.63
C VAL A 354 18.28 -3.62 -3.78
N SER A 355 18.85 -4.02 -2.64
CA SER A 355 18.21 -4.90 -1.67
C SER A 355 16.89 -4.34 -1.13
N ASP A 356 15.89 -5.20 -0.97
CA ASP A 356 14.67 -4.94 -0.21
C ASP A 356 14.80 -5.31 1.29
N VAL A 357 15.89 -5.98 1.65
CA VAL A 357 16.32 -6.16 3.03
C VAL A 357 16.98 -4.88 3.51
N VAL A 358 16.34 -4.24 4.49
CA VAL A 358 16.82 -3.04 5.17
C VAL A 358 17.10 -3.40 6.62
N LEU A 359 18.32 -3.13 7.07
CA LEU A 359 18.70 -3.25 8.48
C LEU A 359 18.24 -2.03 9.27
N PRO A 360 17.85 -2.21 10.55
CA PRO A 360 17.74 -1.11 11.49
C PRO A 360 19.11 -0.46 11.73
N GLU A 361 19.14 0.68 12.45
CA GLU A 361 20.39 1.35 12.80
C GLU A 361 21.37 0.38 13.47
N SER A 362 22.64 0.42 13.02
CA SER A 362 23.68 -0.47 13.52
C SER A 362 24.17 -0.02 14.89
N GLU A 363 24.29 -0.96 15.83
CA GLU A 363 25.03 -0.74 17.07
C GLU A 363 26.54 -0.89 16.78
N ASP A 364 27.32 0.16 17.05
CA ASP A 364 28.75 0.21 16.70
C ASP A 364 29.61 -0.81 17.50
N ASP A 365 29.08 -1.40 18.57
CA ASP A 365 29.77 -2.33 19.46
C ASP A 365 29.61 -3.82 19.07
N ALA A 366 28.71 -4.15 18.13
CA ALA A 366 28.36 -5.54 17.80
C ALA A 366 29.59 -6.38 17.39
N LEU A 367 30.51 -5.79 16.62
CA LEU A 367 31.76 -6.45 16.23
C LEU A 367 32.68 -6.70 17.44
N ALA A 368 32.81 -5.73 18.35
CA ALA A 368 33.65 -5.87 19.52
C ALA A 368 33.14 -6.99 20.44
N LEU A 369 31.83 -6.99 20.72
CA LEU A 369 31.16 -8.03 21.51
C LEU A 369 31.33 -9.42 20.89
N ARG A 370 31.19 -9.52 19.56
CA ARG A 370 31.39 -10.79 18.84
C ARG A 370 32.83 -11.30 18.94
N LEU A 371 33.82 -10.43 18.77
CA LEU A 371 35.23 -10.82 18.85
C LEU A 371 35.60 -11.30 20.26
N ASP A 372 35.10 -10.61 21.29
CA ASP A 372 35.25 -11.01 22.69
C ASP A 372 34.61 -12.38 22.97
N LYS A 373 33.40 -12.62 22.45
CA LYS A 373 32.73 -13.93 22.54
C LYS A 373 33.55 -15.05 21.89
N ILE A 374 34.05 -14.84 20.67
CA ILE A 374 34.86 -15.85 19.96
C ILE A 374 36.12 -16.18 20.76
N GLU A 375 36.74 -15.17 21.39
CA GLU A 375 37.94 -15.36 22.20
C GLU A 375 37.65 -16.16 23.47
N LYS A 376 36.60 -15.80 24.20
CA LYS A 376 36.18 -16.44 25.47
C LYS A 376 35.52 -17.81 25.28
N ASN A 377 35.22 -18.23 24.05
CA ASN A 377 34.59 -19.52 23.82
C ASN A 377 35.56 -20.67 24.16
N ASN A 378 35.16 -21.49 25.14
CA ASN A 378 35.91 -22.61 25.70
C ASN A 378 35.61 -23.95 25.03
N GLY A 379 35.08 -23.93 23.81
CA GLY A 379 35.02 -25.10 22.91
C GLY A 379 33.63 -25.58 22.55
N LYS A 380 32.55 -25.07 23.17
CA LYS A 380 31.18 -25.38 22.77
C LYS A 380 30.75 -24.46 21.62
N ILE A 381 30.26 -25.01 20.52
CA ILE A 381 29.84 -24.23 19.34
C ILE A 381 28.32 -24.25 19.22
N VAL A 382 27.70 -23.08 19.30
CA VAL A 382 26.27 -22.87 19.15
C VAL A 382 25.95 -22.47 17.71
N LEU A 383 25.27 -23.37 17.00
CA LEU A 383 24.75 -23.17 15.66
C LEU A 383 23.32 -22.66 15.74
N GLY A 384 22.88 -21.82 14.80
CA GLY A 384 21.47 -21.43 14.75
C GLY A 384 20.90 -21.24 13.36
N THR A 385 19.58 -21.38 13.23
CA THR A 385 18.80 -21.11 12.01
C THR A 385 17.45 -20.51 12.38
N ILE A 386 16.98 -19.54 11.60
CA ILE A 386 15.61 -19.02 11.66
C ILE A 386 14.81 -19.59 10.49
N GLY A 387 13.69 -20.27 10.78
CA GLY A 387 12.77 -20.77 9.77
C GLY A 387 11.71 -21.70 10.35
N SER A 388 10.48 -21.61 9.84
CA SER A 388 9.36 -22.47 10.27
C SER A 388 9.71 -23.96 10.21
N TYR A 389 9.30 -24.70 11.24
CA TYR A 389 9.62 -26.12 11.41
C TYR A 389 8.92 -27.03 10.40
N GLU A 390 7.82 -26.57 9.80
CA GLU A 390 7.00 -27.35 8.88
C GLU A 390 7.44 -27.19 7.42
N VAL A 391 8.15 -26.10 7.12
CA VAL A 391 8.53 -25.74 5.77
C VAL A 391 9.76 -26.53 5.32
N ARG A 392 9.52 -27.62 4.58
CA ARG A 392 10.58 -28.57 4.15
C ARG A 392 11.68 -27.94 3.30
N TYR A 393 11.35 -26.94 2.48
CA TYR A 393 12.38 -26.27 1.68
C TYR A 393 13.32 -25.39 2.52
N LYS A 394 13.05 -25.16 3.82
CA LYS A 394 14.03 -24.52 4.72
C LYS A 394 15.16 -25.46 5.13
N SER A 395 15.00 -26.78 4.92
CA SER A 395 16.06 -27.80 4.99
C SER A 395 16.87 -27.81 6.30
N GLN A 396 16.22 -27.54 7.43
CA GLN A 396 16.85 -27.59 8.75
C GLN A 396 17.39 -28.99 9.09
N GLU A 397 16.82 -30.05 8.50
CA GLU A 397 17.31 -31.43 8.63
C GLU A 397 18.75 -31.62 8.17
N THR A 398 19.24 -30.80 7.24
CA THR A 398 20.61 -30.89 6.73
C THR A 398 21.61 -30.54 7.83
N VAL A 399 21.28 -29.55 8.67
CA VAL A 399 22.10 -29.16 9.82
C VAL A 399 22.10 -30.25 10.88
N ILE A 400 20.92 -30.80 11.20
CA ILE A 400 20.78 -31.91 12.17
C ILE A 400 21.61 -33.12 11.74
N LYS A 401 21.54 -33.51 10.46
CA LYS A 401 22.33 -34.62 9.90
C LYS A 401 23.83 -34.33 9.90
N ALA A 402 24.23 -33.08 9.67
CA ALA A 402 25.65 -32.70 9.74
C ALA A 402 26.20 -32.82 11.16
N ILE A 403 25.42 -32.45 12.17
CA ILE A 403 25.78 -32.64 13.58
C ILE A 403 25.89 -34.14 13.91
N GLY A 404 24.96 -34.97 13.42
CA GLY A 404 25.04 -36.42 13.56
C GLY A 404 26.31 -37.02 12.93
N LEU A 405 26.72 -36.51 11.77
CA LEU A 405 27.99 -36.89 11.14
C LEU A 405 29.21 -36.45 11.95
N LEU A 406 29.21 -35.20 12.46
CA LEU A 406 30.27 -34.69 13.32
C LEU A 406 30.40 -35.49 14.62
N LYS A 407 29.27 -35.88 15.23
CA LYS A 407 29.23 -36.76 16.41
C LYS A 407 29.90 -38.10 16.13
N LYS A 408 29.60 -38.72 14.97
CA LYS A 408 30.26 -39.97 14.52
C LYS A 408 31.77 -39.80 14.28
N MET A 409 32.23 -38.59 14.01
CA MET A 409 33.66 -38.24 13.89
C MET A 409 34.30 -37.84 15.24
N GLY A 410 33.61 -38.04 16.37
CA GLY A 410 34.11 -37.71 17.71
C GLY A 410 33.95 -36.24 18.12
N LYS A 411 33.26 -35.41 17.32
CA LYS A 411 33.02 -33.99 17.63
C LYS A 411 31.63 -33.79 18.20
N THR A 412 31.53 -33.73 19.53
CA THR A 412 30.27 -33.67 20.29
C THR A 412 29.93 -32.28 20.82
N ASN A 413 30.79 -31.29 20.57
CA ASN A 413 30.74 -29.95 21.14
C ASN A 413 29.73 -28.99 20.47
N TYR A 414 28.93 -29.46 19.51
CA TYR A 414 27.96 -28.64 18.78
C TYR A 414 26.57 -28.67 19.42
N GLN A 415 25.94 -27.51 19.55
CA GLN A 415 24.49 -27.36 19.81
C GLN A 415 23.81 -26.63 18.66
N TYR A 416 22.55 -26.94 18.39
CA TYR A 416 21.75 -26.31 17.36
C TYR A 416 20.50 -25.67 17.93
N HIS A 417 20.36 -24.37 17.78
CA HIS A 417 19.23 -23.59 18.25
C HIS A 417 18.35 -23.23 17.07
N LEU A 418 17.07 -23.60 17.13
CA LEU A 418 16.15 -23.48 16.01
C LEU A 418 14.95 -22.61 16.37
N VAL A 419 14.84 -21.46 15.71
CA VAL A 419 13.73 -20.52 15.87
C VAL A 419 12.76 -20.69 14.72
N GLY A 420 11.47 -20.83 15.01
CA GLY A 420 10.44 -21.00 13.99
C GLY A 420 9.06 -21.35 14.55
N ALA A 421 8.02 -21.01 13.79
CA ALA A 421 6.65 -21.42 14.06
C ALA A 421 6.36 -22.81 13.48
N GLY A 422 5.32 -23.47 14.01
CA GLY A 422 4.79 -24.74 13.51
C GLY A 422 5.28 -25.96 14.30
N ASN A 423 4.97 -27.14 13.80
CA ASN A 423 5.22 -28.42 14.45
C ASN A 423 6.65 -28.96 14.22
N SER A 424 7.40 -29.18 15.30
CA SER A 424 8.78 -29.69 15.32
C SER A 424 8.93 -31.20 15.14
N LYS A 425 7.85 -31.99 15.22
CA LYS A 425 7.90 -33.48 15.28
C LYS A 425 8.73 -34.13 14.17
N TYR A 426 8.69 -33.59 12.96
CA TYR A 426 9.51 -34.12 11.86
C TYR A 426 11.01 -33.96 12.12
N LEU A 427 11.43 -32.77 12.54
CA LEU A 427 12.84 -32.47 12.82
C LEU A 427 13.31 -33.24 14.07
N GLU A 428 12.46 -33.37 15.09
CA GLU A 428 12.72 -34.21 16.26
C GLU A 428 12.95 -35.68 15.88
N LYS A 429 12.12 -36.23 14.98
CA LYS A 429 12.29 -37.61 14.49
C LYS A 429 13.65 -37.79 13.80
N ILE A 430 14.11 -36.80 13.03
CA ILE A 430 15.42 -36.83 12.39
C ILE A 430 16.53 -36.71 13.44
N ALA A 431 16.40 -35.81 14.41
CA ALA A 431 17.38 -35.65 15.48
C ALA A 431 17.51 -36.91 16.35
N LYS A 432 16.41 -37.63 16.60
CA LYS A 432 16.42 -38.95 17.25
C LYS A 432 17.15 -39.99 16.40
N LYS A 433 16.87 -40.04 15.10
CA LYS A 433 17.53 -40.98 14.16
C LYS A 433 19.04 -40.76 14.07
N GLU A 434 19.48 -39.51 14.10
CA GLU A 434 20.90 -39.15 14.06
C GLU A 434 21.58 -39.16 15.44
N ASP A 435 20.86 -39.54 16.50
CA ASP A 435 21.35 -39.57 17.89
C ASP A 435 21.89 -38.21 18.39
N VAL A 436 21.18 -37.13 18.05
CA VAL A 436 21.56 -35.74 18.38
C VAL A 436 20.41 -34.93 18.98
N LEU A 437 19.32 -35.58 19.42
CA LEU A 437 18.17 -34.87 19.98
C LEU A 437 18.56 -33.92 21.13
N ASN A 438 19.45 -34.37 22.03
CA ASN A 438 19.94 -33.55 23.16
C ASN A 438 20.84 -32.38 22.74
N GLN A 439 21.26 -32.34 21.48
CA GLN A 439 22.04 -31.25 20.89
C GLN A 439 21.16 -30.25 20.13
N VAL A 440 19.85 -30.50 19.95
CA VAL A 440 18.94 -29.62 19.21
C VAL A 440 17.93 -28.98 20.16
N LYS A 441 17.86 -27.64 20.16
CA LYS A 441 16.91 -26.84 20.92
C LYS A 441 15.89 -26.18 19.99
N PHE A 442 14.62 -26.54 20.15
CA PHE A 442 13.50 -25.88 19.47
C PHE A 442 13.01 -24.72 20.34
N LEU A 443 13.24 -23.48 19.90
CA LEU A 443 13.00 -22.26 20.68
C LEU A 443 11.61 -21.63 20.45
N GLY A 444 10.82 -22.16 19.51
CA GLY A 444 9.54 -21.59 19.09
C GLY A 444 9.70 -20.27 18.33
N THR A 445 8.65 -19.43 18.38
CA THR A 445 8.67 -18.08 17.80
C THR A 445 9.28 -17.07 18.77
N ILE A 446 10.13 -16.20 18.25
CA ILE A 446 10.68 -15.06 19.00
C ILE A 446 10.08 -13.75 18.50
N GLN A 447 9.89 -12.81 19.42
CA GLN A 447 9.51 -11.44 19.08
C GLN A 447 10.63 -10.76 18.29
N HIS A 448 10.26 -9.84 17.39
CA HIS A 448 11.21 -9.23 16.45
C HIS A 448 12.33 -8.47 17.19
N GLU A 449 12.01 -7.83 18.31
CA GLU A 449 12.93 -7.06 19.14
C GLU A 449 14.03 -7.93 19.78
N LYS A 450 13.76 -9.23 19.96
CA LYS A 450 14.68 -10.20 20.57
C LYS A 450 15.49 -11.00 19.53
N ILE A 451 15.29 -10.73 18.24
CA ILE A 451 16.06 -11.41 17.18
C ILE A 451 17.56 -11.11 17.31
N LYS A 452 17.92 -9.89 17.76
CA LYS A 452 19.33 -9.53 17.98
C LYS A 452 19.99 -10.41 19.05
N ASP A 453 19.31 -10.58 20.20
CA ASP A 453 19.80 -11.40 21.32
C ASP A 453 20.00 -12.85 20.87
N TYR A 454 19.11 -13.33 20.00
CA TYR A 454 19.25 -14.65 19.40
C TYR A 454 20.54 -14.74 18.58
N PHE A 455 20.81 -13.83 17.65
CA PHE A 455 22.06 -13.86 16.86
C PHE A 455 23.31 -13.72 17.73
N ASP A 456 23.27 -12.88 18.77
CA ASP A 456 24.36 -12.70 19.72
C ASP A 456 24.62 -13.96 20.55
N SER A 457 23.59 -14.78 20.77
CA SER A 457 23.72 -16.07 21.45
C SER A 457 24.39 -17.16 20.61
N LEU A 458 24.42 -17.03 19.27
CA LEU A 458 25.03 -18.02 18.36
C LEU A 458 26.54 -17.81 18.18
N ASP A 459 27.27 -18.88 17.88
CA ASP A 459 28.64 -18.79 17.35
C ASP A 459 28.64 -18.77 15.82
N ILE A 460 27.76 -19.55 15.18
CA ILE A 460 27.63 -19.63 13.73
C ILE A 460 26.15 -19.66 13.34
N TYR A 461 25.75 -18.79 12.44
CA TYR A 461 24.44 -18.84 11.80
C TYR A 461 24.50 -19.71 10.54
N ILE A 462 23.52 -20.59 10.36
CA ILE A 462 23.42 -21.45 9.19
C ILE A 462 22.09 -21.19 8.48
N GLN A 463 22.14 -20.87 7.19
CA GLN A 463 20.96 -20.77 6.32
C GLN A 463 20.91 -21.96 5.34
N PRO A 464 20.25 -23.07 5.68
CA PRO A 464 20.36 -24.31 4.91
C PRO A 464 19.33 -24.47 3.78
N SER A 465 18.56 -23.43 3.47
CA SER A 465 17.37 -23.52 2.63
C SER A 465 17.65 -24.02 1.21
N LEU A 466 16.68 -24.73 0.61
CA LEU A 466 16.72 -25.20 -0.77
C LEU A 466 16.46 -24.07 -1.77
N LEU A 467 15.78 -23.03 -1.30
CA LEU A 467 15.41 -21.88 -2.08
C LEU A 467 15.38 -20.63 -1.22
N GLU A 468 15.95 -19.53 -1.74
CA GLU A 468 15.86 -18.20 -1.17
C GLU A 468 15.87 -17.12 -2.28
N GLY A 469 15.26 -15.97 -2.00
CA GLY A 469 15.59 -14.72 -2.70
C GLY A 469 16.85 -14.13 -2.09
N LEU A 470 16.79 -12.90 -1.61
CA LEU A 470 17.80 -12.35 -0.71
C LEU A 470 17.41 -12.63 0.76
N CYS A 471 18.29 -13.32 1.50
CA CYS A 471 17.97 -13.74 2.88
C CYS A 471 18.11 -12.62 3.91
N ARG A 472 16.99 -12.13 4.43
CA ARG A 472 16.97 -11.19 5.57
C ARG A 472 17.76 -11.69 6.77
N SER A 473 17.54 -12.93 7.21
CA SER A 473 18.20 -13.47 8.41
C SER A 473 19.71 -13.63 8.25
N ILE A 474 20.24 -13.78 7.03
CA ILE A 474 21.70 -13.73 6.79
C ILE A 474 22.19 -12.30 7.04
N VAL A 475 21.56 -11.31 6.42
CA VAL A 475 21.94 -9.90 6.57
C VAL A 475 21.84 -9.44 8.04
N GLU A 476 20.81 -9.88 8.77
CA GLU A 476 20.67 -9.62 10.20
C GLU A 476 21.78 -10.31 11.02
N ALA A 477 22.11 -11.58 10.73
CA ALA A 477 23.23 -12.26 11.37
C ALA A 477 24.56 -11.53 11.13
N GLU A 478 24.79 -11.10 9.88
CA GLU A 478 25.99 -10.35 9.49
C GLU A 478 26.09 -9.01 10.22
N SER A 479 24.97 -8.32 10.43
CA SER A 479 24.91 -7.07 11.20
C SER A 479 25.32 -7.23 12.67
N ARG A 480 25.19 -8.45 13.22
CA ARG A 480 25.68 -8.84 14.55
C ARG A 480 27.08 -9.47 14.51
N ALA A 481 27.79 -9.26 13.41
CA ALA A 481 29.09 -9.85 13.11
C ALA A 481 29.10 -11.39 13.22
N CYS A 482 27.94 -12.06 13.16
CA CYS A 482 27.87 -13.50 13.31
C CYS A 482 28.47 -14.17 12.08
N PRO A 483 29.44 -15.11 12.23
CA PRO A 483 29.86 -15.97 11.13
C PRO A 483 28.66 -16.69 10.51
N VAL A 484 28.63 -16.76 9.17
CA VAL A 484 27.51 -17.34 8.41
C VAL A 484 28.00 -18.45 7.49
N ILE A 485 27.25 -19.56 7.47
CA ILE A 485 27.34 -20.62 6.45
C ILE A 485 25.98 -20.69 5.76
N ALA A 486 25.95 -20.79 4.43
CA ALA A 486 24.68 -20.86 3.71
C ALA A 486 24.68 -21.90 2.58
N SER A 487 23.49 -22.29 2.15
CA SER A 487 23.33 -23.02 0.90
C SER A 487 23.59 -22.11 -0.30
N ALA A 488 24.21 -22.66 -1.35
CA ALA A 488 24.51 -21.98 -2.62
C ALA A 488 23.25 -21.84 -3.50
N VAL A 489 22.25 -21.08 -3.02
CA VAL A 489 20.97 -20.85 -3.71
C VAL A 489 20.60 -19.37 -3.64
N GLY A 490 19.97 -18.85 -4.68
CA GLY A 490 19.41 -17.50 -4.65
C GLY A 490 20.45 -16.41 -4.36
N GLY A 491 20.02 -15.38 -3.63
CA GLY A 491 20.85 -14.28 -3.17
C GLY A 491 21.87 -14.68 -2.09
N ASN A 492 21.83 -15.89 -1.54
CA ASN A 492 22.86 -16.34 -0.58
C ASN A 492 24.26 -16.32 -1.19
N THR A 493 24.37 -16.54 -2.50
CA THR A 493 25.66 -16.55 -3.21
C THR A 493 26.32 -15.18 -3.29
N GLU A 494 25.58 -14.11 -2.99
CA GLU A 494 26.12 -12.75 -2.88
C GLU A 494 26.43 -12.35 -1.45
N LEU A 495 25.67 -12.92 -0.51
CA LEU A 495 25.79 -12.62 0.90
C LEU A 495 26.90 -13.45 1.54
N VAL A 496 27.30 -14.61 1.03
CA VAL A 496 28.29 -15.45 1.71
C VAL A 496 29.41 -15.82 0.74
N ASP A 497 30.67 -15.74 1.21
CA ASP A 497 31.84 -16.16 0.43
C ASP A 497 31.69 -17.64 0.04
N GLY A 498 32.04 -17.97 -1.21
CA GLY A 498 31.87 -19.30 -1.78
C GLY A 498 32.55 -20.43 -1.00
N LYS A 499 33.57 -20.15 -0.18
CA LYS A 499 34.22 -21.13 0.71
C LYS A 499 33.31 -21.61 1.84
N TYR A 500 32.30 -20.82 2.21
CA TYR A 500 31.33 -21.12 3.26
C TYR A 500 29.92 -21.36 2.71
N LEU A 501 29.84 -21.64 1.40
CA LEU A 501 28.64 -22.10 0.74
C LEU A 501 28.66 -23.62 0.54
N PHE A 502 27.50 -24.27 0.70
CA PHE A 502 27.34 -25.69 0.37
C PHE A 502 26.21 -25.93 -0.64
N SER A 503 26.38 -26.92 -1.51
CA SER A 503 25.40 -27.25 -2.56
C SER A 503 24.52 -28.44 -2.18
N HIS A 504 23.21 -28.29 -2.35
CA HIS A 504 22.23 -29.39 -2.21
C HIS A 504 22.38 -30.48 -3.28
N LYS A 505 23.10 -30.22 -4.38
CA LYS A 505 23.32 -31.19 -5.46
C LYS A 505 24.42 -32.20 -5.17
N LYS A 506 25.35 -31.91 -4.24
CA LYS A 506 26.62 -32.67 -4.08
C LYS A 506 26.85 -33.18 -2.64
N ASN A 507 25.88 -33.87 -2.05
CA ASN A 507 25.95 -34.33 -0.64
C ASN A 507 26.11 -33.16 0.35
N PRO A 508 25.04 -32.41 0.60
CA PRO A 508 25.09 -31.18 1.40
C PRO A 508 25.53 -31.42 2.85
N VAL A 509 25.19 -32.57 3.43
CA VAL A 509 25.54 -32.94 4.82
C VAL A 509 27.05 -33.02 5.00
N LYS A 510 27.76 -33.70 4.08
CA LYS A 510 29.23 -33.82 4.15
C LYS A 510 29.91 -32.48 3.93
N GLN A 511 29.43 -31.68 2.96
CA GLN A 511 29.97 -30.34 2.72
C GLN A 511 29.82 -29.45 3.96
N LEU A 512 28.62 -29.40 4.55
CA LEU A 512 28.37 -28.61 5.75
C LEU A 512 29.25 -29.04 6.93
N ALA A 513 29.35 -30.35 7.18
CA ALA A 513 30.24 -30.86 8.23
C ALA A 513 31.70 -30.47 7.99
N HIS A 514 32.18 -30.54 6.74
CA HIS A 514 33.55 -30.15 6.39
C HIS A 514 33.82 -28.66 6.62
N ILE A 515 32.87 -27.79 6.26
CA ILE A 515 32.97 -26.35 6.54
C ILE A 515 33.01 -26.13 8.06
N LEU A 516 32.14 -26.78 8.83
CA LEU A 516 32.09 -26.66 10.29
C LEU A 516 33.38 -27.10 11.00
N VAL A 517 34.07 -28.13 10.48
CA VAL A 517 35.36 -28.57 11.04
C VAL A 517 36.46 -27.53 10.85
N LYS A 518 36.37 -26.71 9.80
CA LYS A 518 37.35 -25.65 9.49
C LYS A 518 37.07 -24.32 10.18
N MET A 519 35.96 -24.21 10.92
CA MET A 519 35.58 -22.98 11.63
C MET A 519 36.34 -22.84 12.96
N ASP A 520 37.64 -22.59 12.89
CA ASP A 520 38.46 -22.24 14.06
C ASP A 520 38.26 -20.78 14.49
N LYS A 521 38.84 -20.39 15.64
CA LYS A 521 38.74 -19.02 16.17
C LYS A 521 39.23 -17.97 15.17
N GLY A 522 40.33 -18.25 14.46
CA GLY A 522 40.90 -17.33 13.47
C GLY A 522 39.94 -17.08 12.32
N THR A 523 39.39 -18.16 11.76
CA THR A 523 38.41 -18.15 10.68
C THR A 523 37.14 -17.42 11.09
N MET A 524 36.60 -17.70 12.29
CA MET A 524 35.41 -17.04 12.82
C MET A 524 35.63 -15.54 13.03
N LYS A 525 36.81 -15.10 13.51
CA LYS A 525 37.13 -13.67 13.65
C LYS A 525 37.22 -12.95 12.30
N THR A 526 37.82 -13.59 11.31
CA THR A 526 37.88 -13.03 9.94
C THR A 526 36.48 -12.86 9.38
N LEU A 527 35.66 -13.92 9.44
CA LEU A 527 34.27 -13.87 9.00
C LEU A 527 33.46 -12.82 9.74
N ALA A 528 33.65 -12.66 11.06
CA ALA A 528 32.93 -11.65 11.84
C ALA A 528 33.19 -10.24 11.32
N LYS A 529 34.44 -9.90 11.00
CA LYS A 529 34.81 -8.60 10.43
C LYS A 529 34.24 -8.41 9.03
N GLU A 530 34.40 -9.38 8.16
CA GLU A 530 33.90 -9.32 6.76
C GLU A 530 32.38 -9.19 6.71
N ASN A 531 31.68 -9.99 7.50
CA ASN A 531 30.23 -9.96 7.61
C ASN A 531 29.73 -8.60 8.12
N PHE A 532 30.35 -8.07 9.18
CA PHE A 532 29.97 -6.77 9.74
C PHE A 532 30.16 -5.63 8.73
N GLU A 533 31.30 -5.60 8.02
CA GLU A 533 31.54 -4.60 6.97
C GLU A 533 30.56 -4.73 5.80
N ARG A 534 30.28 -5.95 5.33
CA ARG A 534 29.29 -6.18 4.26
C ARG A 534 27.89 -5.75 4.69
N SER A 535 27.51 -5.97 5.94
CA SER A 535 26.19 -5.60 6.47
C SER A 535 25.89 -4.09 6.33
N LYS A 536 26.92 -3.24 6.31
CA LYS A 536 26.77 -1.78 6.14
C LYS A 536 26.15 -1.39 4.79
N LEU A 537 26.26 -2.26 3.77
CA LEU A 537 25.63 -2.07 2.45
C LEU A 537 24.09 -2.20 2.50
N PHE A 538 23.54 -2.70 3.61
CA PHE A 538 22.09 -2.89 3.81
C PHE A 538 21.47 -1.83 4.73
N LYS A 539 22.22 -0.78 5.07
CA LYS A 539 21.70 0.37 5.81
C LYS A 539 20.66 1.12 4.99
N ARG A 540 19.59 1.57 5.67
CA ARG A 540 18.46 2.26 5.05
C ARG A 540 18.87 3.46 4.20
N GLU A 541 19.74 4.31 4.72
CA GLU A 541 20.18 5.54 4.03
C GLU A 541 20.87 5.23 2.71
N TYR A 542 21.77 4.24 2.72
CA TYR A 542 22.51 3.82 1.53
C TYR A 542 21.57 3.21 0.47
N LEU A 543 20.72 2.27 0.88
CA LEU A 543 19.77 1.61 -0.03
C LEU A 543 18.73 2.59 -0.57
N TYR A 544 18.19 3.47 0.27
CA TYR A 544 17.19 4.44 -0.12
C TYR A 544 17.77 5.45 -1.10
N LYS A 545 18.95 6.01 -0.83
CA LYS A 545 19.62 6.92 -1.75
C LYS A 545 19.85 6.27 -3.11
N LYS A 546 20.44 5.06 -3.11
CA LYS A 546 20.70 4.29 -4.33
C LYS A 546 19.43 3.99 -5.13
N TRP A 547 18.34 3.65 -4.44
CA TRP A 547 17.02 3.44 -5.06
C TRP A 547 16.45 4.74 -5.63
N LYS A 548 16.50 5.82 -4.85
CA LYS A 548 15.91 7.12 -5.18
C LYS A 548 16.56 7.73 -6.40
N ASP A 549 17.89 7.72 -6.48
CA ASP A 549 18.64 8.23 -7.64
C ASP A 549 18.20 7.52 -8.94
N PHE A 550 18.00 6.20 -8.88
CA PHE A 550 17.52 5.40 -10.02
C PHE A 550 16.04 5.67 -10.32
N TYR A 551 15.22 5.81 -9.29
CA TYR A 551 13.79 6.08 -9.43
C TYR A 551 13.54 7.46 -10.04
N ASP A 552 14.31 8.47 -9.66
CA ASP A 552 14.20 9.84 -10.19
C ASP A 552 14.63 9.92 -11.65
N GLU A 553 15.66 9.16 -12.03
CA GLU A 553 16.02 8.96 -13.43
C GLU A 553 14.86 8.32 -14.23
N PHE A 554 14.17 7.34 -13.63
CA PHE A 554 13.01 6.69 -14.24
C PHE A 554 11.80 7.62 -14.34
N ILE A 555 11.48 8.42 -13.33
CA ILE A 555 10.36 9.36 -13.40
C ILE A 555 10.69 10.51 -14.38
N GLY A 556 11.96 10.92 -14.45
CA GLY A 556 12.40 12.13 -15.14
C GLY A 556 12.34 13.32 -14.18
N VAL A 557 13.31 14.23 -14.28
CA VAL A 557 13.42 15.42 -13.41
C VAL A 557 12.07 16.14 -13.39
N ARG A 558 11.51 16.30 -12.19
CA ARG A 558 10.25 16.99 -11.92
C ARG A 558 10.41 18.50 -12.01
#